data_AF-A0AAX1XGS5-F1
#
_entry.id   AF-A0AAX1XGS5-F1
#
_cell.length_a   1.000
_cell.length_b   1.000
_cell.length_c   1.000
_cell.angle_alpha   90.00
_cell.angle_beta   90.00
_cell.angle_gamma   90.00
#
_symmetry.space_group_name_H-M   'P 1'
#
loop_
_entity.id
_entity.type
_entity.pdbx_description
1 polymer ?
#
loop_
_entity_poly.entity_id
_entity_poly.type
_entity_poly.pdbx_seq_one_letter_code
_entity_poly.pdbx_strand_id
1 'polypeptide(L)'
;MKKGLIYLLLLLLVGCSAKVDKLSYLKIWDDKWQECDKLGKQTVLDFPKSEWFESLSIDDKREVFLYINFLKDYECTQAEASNLKTVLDEADITTLNGLLKGFIYFEKPSDSKIQHLDLRQVEVLSGEISGPFNALATAEKMGLVEHQ
;
A
#
# COMPACT_ATOMS: atom_id res chain seq x y z
N MET A 1 -4.71 60.02 28.89
CA MET A 1 -3.45 59.26 28.68
C MET A 1 -3.79 57.88 28.12
N LYS A 2 -3.78 57.71 26.79
CA LYS A 2 -4.09 56.45 26.08
C LYS A 2 -2.86 56.07 25.24
N LYS A 3 -1.87 55.41 25.84
CA LYS A 3 -0.65 54.97 25.13
C LYS A 3 -0.18 53.55 25.48
N GLY A 4 -1.00 52.76 26.18
CA GLY A 4 -0.60 51.42 26.64
C GLY A 4 -1.05 50.24 25.78
N LEU A 5 -1.96 50.43 24.82
CA LEU A 5 -2.65 49.31 24.15
C LEU A 5 -2.08 48.90 22.78
N ILE A 6 -0.99 49.52 22.32
CA ILE A 6 -0.47 49.31 20.95
C ILE A 6 0.65 48.24 20.91
N TYR A 7 1.29 47.92 22.05
CA TYR A 7 2.43 47.00 22.06
C TYR A 7 2.06 45.51 22.17
N LEU A 8 0.80 45.16 22.45
CA LEU A 8 0.38 43.75 22.57
C LEU A 8 -0.02 43.08 21.24
N LEU A 9 -0.21 43.86 20.17
CA LEU A 9 -0.71 43.33 18.89
C LEU A 9 0.38 42.81 17.94
N LEU A 10 1.67 43.06 18.23
CA LEU A 10 2.78 42.73 17.32
C LEU A 10 3.38 41.32 17.55
N LEU A 11 2.91 40.57 18.55
CA LEU A 11 3.43 39.23 18.88
C LEU A 11 2.70 38.07 18.18
N LEU A 12 1.66 38.33 17.38
CA LEU A 12 0.84 37.29 16.74
C LEU A 12 1.19 36.98 15.28
N LEU A 13 2.26 37.56 14.72
CA LEU A 13 2.59 37.42 13.29
C LEU A 13 3.72 36.43 12.98
N VAL A 14 4.26 35.71 13.95
CA VAL A 14 5.11 34.53 13.68
C VAL A 14 4.22 33.31 13.43
N GLY A 15 3.50 33.34 12.31
CA GLY A 15 3.02 32.12 11.68
C GLY A 15 4.26 31.38 11.16
N CYS A 16 4.74 30.39 11.93
CA CYS A 16 5.73 29.45 11.42
C CYS A 16 5.12 28.77 10.18
N SER A 17 5.52 29.21 8.99
CA SER A 17 5.43 28.39 7.78
C SER A 17 6.40 27.23 7.98
N ALA A 18 5.97 26.21 8.74
CA ALA A 18 6.70 24.96 8.82
C ALA A 18 6.76 24.39 7.40
N LYS A 19 7.93 24.50 6.78
CA LYS A 19 8.16 23.94 5.44
C LYS A 19 8.07 22.43 5.59
N VAL A 20 7.03 21.82 5.01
CA VAL A 20 6.87 20.36 5.02
C VAL A 20 8.12 19.73 4.39
N ASP A 21 8.84 18.92 5.16
CA ASP A 21 10.03 18.21 4.67
C ASP A 21 9.58 16.99 3.86
N LYS A 22 9.39 17.21 2.56
CA LYS A 22 8.88 16.20 1.63
C LYS A 22 9.81 14.99 1.50
N LEU A 23 11.12 15.19 1.68
CA LEU A 23 12.11 14.10 1.63
C LEU A 23 11.96 13.16 2.82
N SER A 24 11.51 13.67 3.97
CA SER A 24 11.21 12.81 5.13
C SER A 24 10.07 11.84 4.84
N TYR A 25 8.98 12.29 4.20
CA TYR A 25 7.84 11.42 3.84
C TYR A 25 8.24 10.37 2.81
N LEU A 26 9.05 10.75 1.81
CA LEU A 26 9.57 9.79 0.83
C LEU A 26 10.43 8.73 1.52
N LYS A 27 11.31 9.14 2.44
CA LYS A 27 12.13 8.22 3.22
C LYS A 27 11.30 7.29 4.10
N ILE A 28 10.27 7.81 4.78
CA ILE A 28 9.39 7.01 5.63
C ILE A 28 8.68 5.92 4.81
N TRP A 29 8.17 6.27 3.64
CA TRP A 29 7.55 5.29 2.73
C TRP A 29 8.56 4.26 2.22
N ASP A 30 9.76 4.69 1.80
CA ASP A 30 10.83 3.79 1.34
C ASP A 30 11.28 2.81 2.43
N ASP A 31 11.49 3.31 3.66
CA ASP A 31 11.85 2.47 4.81
C ASP A 31 10.76 1.43 5.09
N LYS A 32 9.48 1.83 5.04
CA LYS A 32 8.34 0.92 5.24
C LYS A 32 8.25 -0.11 4.11
N TRP A 33 8.44 0.31 2.86
CA TRP A 33 8.47 -0.60 1.72
C TRP A 33 9.56 -1.67 1.88
N GLN A 34 10.78 -1.29 2.25
CA GLN A 34 11.87 -2.24 2.47
C GLN A 34 11.58 -3.22 3.62
N GLU A 35 10.92 -2.75 4.69
CA GLU A 35 10.43 -3.61 5.76
C GLU A 35 9.41 -4.65 5.23
N CYS A 36 8.41 -4.20 4.48
CA CYS A 36 7.35 -5.04 3.92
C CYS A 36 7.90 -6.05 2.90
N ASP A 37 8.82 -5.64 2.03
CA ASP A 37 9.50 -6.54 1.06
C ASP A 37 10.30 -7.63 1.78
N LYS A 38 11.01 -7.26 2.86
CA LYS A 38 11.72 -8.24 3.69
C LYS A 38 10.76 -9.23 4.35
N LEU A 39 9.65 -8.75 4.92
CA LEU A 39 8.63 -9.61 5.52
C LEU A 39 8.01 -10.56 4.49
N GLY A 40 7.69 -10.05 3.29
CA GLY A 40 7.15 -10.83 2.19
C GLY A 40 8.11 -11.96 1.78
N LYS A 41 9.39 -11.67 1.61
CA LYS A 41 10.39 -12.69 1.25
C LYS A 41 10.55 -13.79 2.30
N GLN A 42 10.38 -13.48 3.57
CA GLN A 42 10.59 -14.40 4.69
C GLN A 42 9.36 -15.22 5.07
N THR A 43 8.16 -14.79 4.68
CA THR A 43 6.91 -15.40 5.12
C THR A 43 6.39 -16.36 4.05
N VAL A 44 6.49 -17.67 4.29
CA VAL A 44 5.80 -18.67 3.47
C VAL A 44 4.45 -18.96 4.13
N LEU A 45 3.38 -18.71 3.40
CA LEU A 45 2.02 -18.81 3.91
C LEU A 45 1.42 -20.19 3.62
N ASP A 46 0.60 -20.70 4.55
CA ASP A 46 -0.45 -21.66 4.22
C ASP A 46 -1.66 -20.88 3.69
N PHE A 47 -1.75 -20.74 2.36
CA PHE A 47 -2.77 -19.88 1.77
C PHE A 47 -4.18 -20.38 2.13
N PRO A 48 -5.06 -19.49 2.63
CA PRO A 48 -6.40 -19.87 3.05
C PRO A 48 -7.19 -20.43 1.85
N LYS A 49 -7.88 -21.54 2.09
CA LYS A 49 -8.68 -22.24 1.07
C LYS A 49 -10.13 -22.24 1.51
N SER A 50 -11.02 -21.89 0.58
CA SER A 50 -12.47 -22.01 0.74
C SER A 50 -13.04 -22.92 -0.35
N GLU A 51 -14.25 -23.45 -0.16
CA GLU A 51 -14.94 -24.22 -1.19
C GLU A 51 -15.09 -23.39 -2.49
N TRP A 52 -15.34 -22.09 -2.34
CA TRP A 52 -15.37 -21.15 -3.46
C TRP A 52 -14.02 -21.10 -4.17
N PHE A 53 -12.92 -20.85 -3.46
CA PHE A 53 -11.60 -20.75 -4.06
C PHE A 53 -11.24 -22.04 -4.79
N GLU A 54 -11.54 -23.19 -4.19
CA GLU A 54 -11.20 -24.49 -4.78
C GLU A 54 -12.04 -24.82 -6.02
N SER A 55 -13.23 -24.25 -6.15
CA SER A 55 -14.09 -24.40 -7.33
C SER A 55 -13.64 -23.60 -8.56
N LEU A 56 -12.70 -22.66 -8.39
CA LEU A 56 -12.20 -21.81 -9.47
C LEU A 56 -11.34 -22.60 -10.47
N SER A 57 -11.28 -22.10 -11.70
CA SER A 57 -10.30 -22.56 -12.69
C SER A 57 -8.87 -22.27 -12.19
N ILE A 58 -7.87 -22.98 -12.72
CA ILE A 58 -6.47 -22.74 -12.33
C ILE A 58 -6.03 -21.31 -12.62
N ASP A 59 -6.50 -20.73 -13.72
CA ASP A 59 -6.16 -19.36 -14.11
C ASP A 59 -6.85 -18.34 -13.18
N ASP A 60 -8.11 -18.56 -12.81
CA ASP A 60 -8.78 -17.72 -11.82
C ASP A 60 -8.13 -17.83 -10.43
N LYS A 61 -7.69 -19.04 -10.02
CA LYS A 61 -6.93 -19.21 -8.77
C LYS A 61 -5.64 -18.39 -8.80
N ARG A 62 -4.91 -18.40 -9.92
CA ARG A 62 -3.68 -17.60 -10.11
C ARG A 62 -3.96 -16.11 -10.04
N GLU A 63 -5.01 -15.62 -10.69
CA GLU A 63 -5.34 -14.18 -10.68
C GLU A 63 -5.82 -13.70 -9.30
N VAL A 64 -6.62 -14.50 -8.58
CA VAL A 64 -6.99 -14.20 -7.18
C VAL A 64 -5.76 -14.20 -6.27
N PHE A 65 -4.89 -15.20 -6.42
CA PHE A 65 -3.65 -15.30 -5.65
C PHE A 65 -2.75 -14.08 -5.85
N LEU A 66 -2.50 -13.68 -7.11
CA LEU A 66 -1.67 -12.53 -7.45
C LEU A 66 -2.30 -11.22 -6.97
N TYR A 67 -3.61 -11.04 -7.16
CA TYR A 67 -4.33 -9.87 -6.66
C TYR A 67 -4.17 -9.73 -5.14
N ILE A 68 -4.40 -10.81 -4.40
CA ILE A 68 -4.26 -10.81 -2.94
C ILE A 68 -2.81 -10.54 -2.54
N ASN A 69 -1.82 -11.13 -3.22
CA ASN A 69 -0.41 -10.84 -2.95
C ASN A 69 -0.11 -9.34 -3.08
N PHE A 70 -0.46 -8.72 -4.21
CA PHE A 70 -0.23 -7.29 -4.41
C PHE A 70 -1.05 -6.42 -3.46
N LEU A 71 -2.24 -6.87 -3.07
CA LEU A 71 -3.06 -6.17 -2.09
C LEU A 71 -2.37 -6.15 -0.73
N LYS A 72 -1.79 -7.27 -0.30
CA LYS A 72 -1.07 -7.35 0.99
C LYS A 72 0.24 -6.56 0.98
N ASP A 73 0.96 -6.57 -0.14
CA ASP A 73 2.11 -5.69 -0.38
C ASP A 73 1.72 -4.22 -0.21
N TYR A 74 0.66 -3.78 -0.88
CA TYR A 74 0.15 -2.41 -0.77
C TYR A 74 -0.35 -2.06 0.64
N GLU A 75 -1.18 -2.91 1.26
CA GLU A 75 -1.76 -2.68 2.59
C GLU A 75 -0.67 -2.47 3.65
N CYS A 76 0.47 -3.16 3.53
CA CYS A 76 1.60 -3.02 4.45
C CYS A 76 2.23 -1.62 4.47
N THR A 77 2.08 -0.85 3.37
CA THR A 77 2.67 0.49 3.19
C THR A 77 1.60 1.58 3.03
N GLN A 78 0.31 1.22 3.15
CA GLN A 78 -0.81 2.06 2.74
C GLN A 78 -0.81 3.42 3.45
N ALA A 79 -0.53 3.44 4.76
CA ALA A 79 -0.55 4.67 5.55
C ALA A 79 0.54 5.64 5.07
N GLU A 80 1.77 5.15 4.92
CA GLU A 80 2.93 5.91 4.47
C GLU A 80 2.76 6.37 3.02
N ALA A 81 2.25 5.51 2.14
CA ALA A 81 1.94 5.85 0.76
C ALA A 81 0.89 6.96 0.67
N SER A 82 -0.17 6.89 1.50
CA SER A 82 -1.24 7.90 1.53
C SER A 82 -0.73 9.25 2.06
N ASN A 83 0.14 9.24 3.06
CA ASN A 83 0.78 10.44 3.58
C ASN A 83 1.71 11.07 2.54
N LEU A 84 2.52 10.26 1.85
CA LEU A 84 3.39 10.73 0.79
C LEU A 84 2.60 11.33 -0.38
N LYS A 85 1.51 10.68 -0.82
CA LYS A 85 0.61 11.23 -1.86
C LYS A 85 0.06 12.59 -1.48
N THR A 86 -0.49 12.72 -0.27
CA THR A 86 -1.02 14.00 0.24
C THR A 86 0.04 15.10 0.18
N VAL A 87 1.25 14.82 0.64
CA VAL A 87 2.35 15.81 0.65
C VAL A 87 2.81 16.17 -0.76
N LEU A 88 2.83 15.23 -1.70
CA LEU A 88 3.18 15.49 -3.09
C LEU A 88 2.10 16.30 -3.82
N ASP A 89 0.83 16.02 -3.54
CA ASP A 89 -0.32 16.71 -4.15
C ASP A 89 -0.45 18.15 -3.62
N GLU A 90 -0.34 18.37 -2.30
CA GLU A 90 -0.31 19.71 -1.69
C GLU A 90 0.85 20.58 -2.21
N ALA A 91 1.92 19.91 -2.62
CA ALA A 91 3.13 20.51 -3.14
C ALA A 91 3.14 20.74 -4.65
N ASP A 92 2.10 20.29 -5.37
CA ASP A 92 2.03 20.25 -6.84
C ASP A 92 3.23 19.51 -7.49
N ILE A 93 3.75 18.46 -6.83
CA ILE A 93 4.84 17.62 -7.35
C ILE A 93 4.24 16.42 -8.10
N THR A 94 3.76 16.69 -9.31
CA THR A 94 3.08 15.69 -10.14
C THR A 94 4.03 14.64 -10.73
N THR A 95 5.27 15.01 -11.08
CA THR A 95 6.24 14.08 -11.69
C THR A 95 6.62 12.94 -10.74
N LEU A 96 6.99 13.26 -9.49
CA LEU A 96 7.36 12.23 -8.51
C LEU A 96 6.14 11.38 -8.14
N ASN A 97 4.96 12.00 -7.96
CA ASN A 97 3.74 11.25 -7.71
C ASN A 97 3.45 10.28 -8.86
N GLY A 98 3.51 10.75 -10.12
CA GLY A 98 3.32 9.92 -11.31
C GLY A 98 4.32 8.76 -11.44
N LEU A 99 5.59 8.99 -11.12
CA LEU A 99 6.61 7.93 -11.09
C LEU A 99 6.28 6.87 -10.02
N LEU A 100 5.88 7.30 -8.83
CA LEU A 100 5.60 6.39 -7.72
C LEU A 100 4.36 5.52 -7.98
N LYS A 101 3.37 5.98 -8.77
CA LYS A 101 2.20 5.16 -9.15
C LYS A 101 2.53 3.86 -9.88
N GLY A 102 3.71 3.78 -10.51
CA GLY A 102 4.17 2.54 -11.15
C GLY A 102 4.65 1.46 -10.18
N PHE A 103 4.80 1.77 -8.89
CA PHE A 103 5.34 0.83 -7.90
C PHE A 103 4.22 0.08 -7.16
N ILE A 104 4.38 -1.24 -7.05
CA ILE A 104 3.41 -2.20 -6.43
C ILE A 104 3.00 -1.77 -5.01
N TYR A 105 3.89 -1.11 -4.29
CA TYR A 105 3.69 -0.66 -2.90
C TYR A 105 3.13 0.77 -2.79
N PHE A 106 2.75 1.41 -3.89
CA PHE A 106 2.27 2.78 -3.84
C PHE A 106 0.78 2.88 -4.16
N GLU A 107 0.25 2.08 -5.07
CA GLU A 107 -1.18 2.05 -5.40
C GLU A 107 -1.82 0.70 -5.09
N LYS A 108 -3.11 0.76 -4.73
CA LYS A 108 -3.91 -0.44 -4.58
C LYS A 108 -3.94 -1.16 -5.94
N PRO A 109 -3.76 -2.50 -5.97
CA PRO A 109 -3.87 -3.24 -7.22
C PRO A 109 -5.25 -3.07 -7.86
N SER A 110 -5.28 -3.02 -9.19
CA SER A 110 -6.52 -3.04 -9.95
C SER A 110 -7.23 -4.38 -9.78
N ASP A 111 -8.55 -4.33 -9.63
CA ASP A 111 -9.45 -5.49 -9.59
C ASP A 111 -9.89 -5.96 -11.00
N SER A 112 -9.46 -5.29 -12.07
CA SER A 112 -9.91 -5.55 -13.45
C SER A 112 -9.77 -7.01 -13.90
N LYS A 113 -8.77 -7.72 -13.37
CA LYS A 113 -8.52 -9.14 -13.66
C LYS A 113 -9.34 -10.12 -12.84
N ILE A 114 -9.98 -9.65 -11.77
CA ILE A 114 -10.82 -10.48 -10.88
C ILE A 114 -12.27 -9.98 -10.83
N GLN A 115 -12.62 -8.92 -11.57
CA GLN A 115 -13.94 -8.30 -11.55
C GLN A 115 -15.07 -9.24 -12.00
N HIS A 116 -14.74 -10.31 -12.74
CA HIS A 116 -15.68 -11.35 -13.16
C HIS A 116 -15.94 -12.41 -12.08
N LEU A 117 -15.21 -12.35 -10.96
CA LEU A 117 -15.32 -13.26 -9.83
C LEU A 117 -16.15 -12.66 -8.69
N ASP A 118 -16.49 -13.48 -7.70
CA ASP A 118 -17.14 -13.00 -6.47
C ASP A 118 -16.14 -12.24 -5.59
N LEU A 119 -16.12 -10.91 -5.73
CA LEU A 119 -15.21 -10.04 -4.99
C LEU A 119 -15.38 -10.13 -3.47
N ARG A 120 -16.57 -10.49 -2.97
CA ARG A 120 -16.78 -10.66 -1.53
C ARG A 120 -16.03 -11.87 -1.00
N GLN A 121 -15.93 -12.93 -1.79
CA GLN A 121 -15.14 -14.12 -1.43
C GLN A 121 -13.63 -13.80 -1.46
N VAL A 122 -13.19 -12.99 -2.42
CA VAL A 122 -11.80 -12.48 -2.47
C VAL A 122 -11.49 -11.66 -1.21
N GLU A 123 -12.39 -10.78 -0.79
CA GLU A 123 -12.22 -9.99 0.44
C GLU A 123 -12.15 -10.86 1.70
N VAL A 124 -13.03 -11.86 1.80
CA VAL A 124 -13.02 -12.80 2.93
C VAL A 124 -11.68 -13.54 3.01
N LEU A 125 -11.20 -14.13 1.91
CA LEU A 125 -9.92 -14.81 1.86
C LEU A 125 -8.74 -13.87 2.17
N SER A 126 -8.75 -12.67 1.60
CA SER A 126 -7.75 -11.65 1.87
C SER A 126 -7.71 -11.29 3.36
N GLY A 127 -8.87 -11.25 4.02
CA GLY A 127 -8.99 -10.95 5.45
C GLY A 127 -8.35 -11.99 6.38
N GLU A 128 -8.13 -13.21 5.90
CA GLU A 128 -7.41 -14.26 6.66
C GLU A 128 -5.88 -14.11 6.58
N ILE A 129 -5.38 -13.22 5.74
CA ILE A 129 -3.95 -13.00 5.51
C ILE A 129 -3.52 -11.67 6.13
N SER A 130 -2.63 -11.76 7.11
CA SER A 130 -2.23 -10.63 7.95
C SER A 130 -1.26 -9.65 7.30
N GLY A 131 -0.59 -10.00 6.20
CA GLY A 131 0.41 -9.13 5.59
C GLY A 131 1.13 -9.76 4.38
N PRO A 132 2.21 -9.13 3.89
CA PRO A 132 2.97 -9.60 2.75
C PRO A 132 3.51 -11.02 2.95
N PHE A 133 3.59 -11.77 1.85
CA PHE A 133 4.09 -13.14 1.86
C PHE A 133 4.89 -13.46 0.60
N ASN A 134 5.59 -14.59 0.62
CA ASN A 134 6.46 -15.01 -0.45
C ASN A 134 5.60 -15.63 -1.55
N ALA A 135 5.28 -14.82 -2.56
CA ALA A 135 4.42 -15.21 -3.67
C ALA A 135 4.87 -16.50 -4.35
N LEU A 136 6.17 -16.61 -4.67
CA LEU A 136 6.71 -17.77 -5.40
C LEU A 136 6.62 -19.04 -4.56
N ALA A 137 7.18 -19.03 -3.34
CA ALA A 137 7.19 -20.21 -2.48
C ALA A 137 5.76 -20.64 -2.08
N THR A 138 4.86 -19.68 -1.89
CA THR A 138 3.45 -19.97 -1.58
C THR A 138 2.73 -20.54 -2.80
N ALA A 139 2.93 -19.97 -3.98
CA ALA A 139 2.34 -20.48 -5.23
C ALA A 139 2.82 -21.90 -5.57
N GLU A 140 4.11 -22.20 -5.37
CA GLU A 140 4.67 -23.54 -5.54
C GLU A 140 4.01 -24.54 -4.59
N LYS A 141 3.89 -24.19 -3.29
CA LYS A 141 3.21 -25.03 -2.29
C LYS A 141 1.74 -25.29 -2.62
N MET A 142 1.08 -24.33 -3.27
CA MET A 142 -0.31 -24.46 -3.71
C MET A 142 -0.45 -25.22 -5.04
N GLY A 143 0.64 -25.51 -5.75
CA GLY A 143 0.60 -26.09 -7.09
C GLY A 143 0.08 -25.13 -8.17
N LEU A 144 0.25 -23.81 -7.97
CA LEU A 144 -0.17 -22.78 -8.93
C LEU A 144 0.90 -22.48 -10.00
N VAL A 145 2.14 -22.96 -9.81
CA VAL A 145 3.26 -22.78 -10.75
C VAL A 145 3.50 -24.08 -11.49
N GLU A 146 3.65 -24.02 -12.82
CA GLU A 146 4.10 -25.16 -13.62
C GLU A 146 5.62 -25.26 -13.54
N HIS A 147 6.14 -26.43 -13.17
CA HIS A 147 7.56 -26.73 -13.32
C HIS A 147 7.83 -27.04 -14.79
N GLN A 148 8.51 -26.11 -15.47
CA GLN A 148 9.09 -26.37 -16.80
C GLN A 148 10.33 -27.23 -16.68
#